data_AF-A0A1Y4V273-F1
#
_entry.id   AF-A0A1Y4V273-F1
#
_cell.length_a   1.000
_cell.length_b   1.000
_cell.length_c   1.000
_cell.angle_alpha   90.00
_cell.angle_beta   90.00
_cell.angle_gamma   90.00
#
_symmetry.space_group_name_H-M   'P 1'
#
loop_
_entity.id
_entity.type
_entity.pdbx_description
1 polymer ?
#
loop_
_entity_poly.entity_id
_entity_poly.type
_entity_poly.pdbx_seq_one_letter_code
_entity_poly.pdbx_strand_id
1 'polypeptide(L)'
;MLDERKTVGMLRGSKEELFAQGHPVIRQLKEIPGLIFPGEMEALPASAISLKRLFTRKQMDENHVDCLILYRIADGVLHILMKLSEKGIHPGLIETGDFYVELLPGGVQVYLTHPEKFQLLNFEQDYEWYPEDERLFGDLELFDADAQRRADVRLIYKILVASSKGNVKMPPKFTEADYSELFYKALPDEWKQLFAEQPDCDYAVMERLLRQCIEMEESFAREAREKFSEKAQKKLDEQEQMLAEQSGADKGRTGKRMFSAIVLLRTELDDCRIMSRMLYQLQDELETEAELARWEWQQAFVFGNGSIAVKEFASYPPGFRCQCEQEIKDYSAGEALIIAANLMEEIMRRHGQGNIFRMYALADGRLKNDRVFQAALSMLKTRQQEGMEFYLLAGEESRCEACQKLGCLMRQQEEATGYQRGAHDAKNV
;
A
#
# COMPACT_ATOMS: atom_id res chain seq x y z
N MET A 1 -37.73 -34.88 -15.09
CA MET A 1 -38.08 -33.70 -15.88
C MET A 1 -37.14 -32.60 -15.43
N LEU A 2 -36.12 -32.32 -16.23
CA LEU A 2 -35.18 -31.22 -16.02
C LEU A 2 -35.96 -29.94 -16.29
N ASP A 3 -35.97 -29.04 -15.32
CA ASP A 3 -36.53 -27.70 -15.49
C ASP A 3 -35.66 -27.00 -16.54
N GLU A 4 -36.16 -26.90 -17.77
CA GLU A 4 -35.53 -26.11 -18.82
C GLU A 4 -35.38 -24.69 -18.29
N ARG A 5 -34.16 -24.30 -17.93
CA ARG A 5 -33.78 -22.89 -17.77
C ARG A 5 -33.97 -22.22 -19.13
N LYS A 6 -35.21 -21.83 -19.43
CA LYS A 6 -35.56 -21.10 -20.64
C LYS A 6 -34.87 -19.76 -20.59
N THR A 7 -33.85 -19.60 -21.40
CA THR A 7 -33.27 -18.32 -21.78
C THR A 7 -34.40 -17.44 -22.31
N VAL A 8 -34.72 -16.37 -21.59
CA VAL A 8 -35.71 -15.39 -22.06
C VAL A 8 -35.03 -14.58 -23.16
N GLY A 9 -35.24 -14.99 -24.41
CA GLY A 9 -34.83 -14.20 -25.58
C GLY A 9 -35.48 -12.82 -25.50
N MET A 10 -34.68 -11.77 -25.54
CA MET A 10 -35.19 -10.41 -25.46
C MET A 10 -36.00 -10.09 -26.71
N LEU A 11 -37.31 -10.11 -26.58
CA LEU A 11 -38.24 -9.73 -27.63
C LEU A 11 -38.04 -8.25 -27.98
N ARG A 12 -37.34 -7.99 -29.09
CA ARG A 12 -37.46 -6.80 -29.96
C ARG A 12 -37.16 -5.40 -29.40
N GLY A 13 -36.56 -5.24 -28.22
CA GLY A 13 -36.21 -3.91 -27.70
C GLY A 13 -34.74 -3.55 -27.92
N SER A 14 -34.45 -2.32 -28.38
CA SER A 14 -33.07 -1.81 -28.39
C SER A 14 -32.53 -1.71 -26.96
N LYS A 15 -31.20 -1.73 -26.81
CA LYS A 15 -30.51 -1.52 -25.54
C LYS A 15 -31.00 -0.27 -24.79
N GLU A 16 -31.44 0.76 -25.51
CA GLU A 16 -32.02 1.98 -24.90
C GLU A 16 -33.41 1.74 -24.28
N GLU A 17 -34.25 0.88 -24.86
CA GLU A 17 -35.61 0.62 -24.35
C GLU A 17 -35.60 -0.14 -23.00
N LEU A 18 -34.60 -1.01 -22.80
CA LEU A 18 -34.39 -1.72 -21.52
C LEU A 18 -34.16 -0.76 -20.36
N PHE A 19 -33.30 0.24 -20.57
CA PHE A 19 -32.90 1.21 -19.54
C PHE A 19 -33.96 2.31 -19.37
N ALA A 20 -34.74 2.63 -20.41
CA ALA A 20 -35.80 3.63 -20.36
C ALA A 20 -37.08 3.14 -19.66
N GLN A 21 -37.43 1.85 -19.75
CA GLN A 21 -38.74 1.33 -19.28
C GLN A 21 -38.71 0.62 -17.92
N GLY A 22 -37.59 0.64 -17.19
CA GLY A 22 -37.51 0.02 -15.86
C GLY A 22 -37.74 -1.50 -15.90
N HIS A 23 -37.15 -2.16 -16.90
CA HIS A 23 -37.21 -3.59 -17.15
C HIS A 23 -36.85 -4.41 -15.88
N PRO A 24 -37.42 -5.61 -15.65
CA PRO A 24 -37.15 -6.42 -14.45
C PRO A 24 -35.65 -6.64 -14.16
N VAL A 25 -34.84 -6.84 -15.21
CA VAL A 25 -33.37 -6.95 -15.10
C VAL A 25 -32.74 -5.66 -14.56
N ILE A 26 -33.21 -4.49 -14.99
CA ILE A 26 -32.72 -3.19 -14.48
C ILE A 26 -33.09 -3.00 -13.01
N ARG A 27 -34.29 -3.44 -12.57
CA ARG A 27 -34.67 -3.39 -11.15
C ARG A 27 -33.78 -4.30 -10.31
N GLN A 28 -33.53 -5.50 -10.80
CA GLN A 28 -32.62 -6.47 -10.19
C GLN A 28 -31.18 -5.93 -10.09
N LEU A 29 -30.69 -5.23 -11.11
CA LEU A 29 -29.38 -4.56 -11.09
C LEU A 29 -29.33 -3.40 -10.09
N LYS A 30 -30.39 -2.60 -9.98
CA LYS A 30 -30.50 -1.50 -8.99
C LYS A 30 -30.49 -1.96 -7.54
N GLU A 31 -30.81 -3.22 -7.28
CA GLU A 31 -30.74 -3.80 -5.94
C GLU A 31 -29.31 -4.22 -5.54
N ILE A 32 -28.36 -4.27 -6.48
CA ILE A 32 -26.98 -4.68 -6.19
C ILE A 32 -26.21 -3.45 -5.65
N PRO A 33 -25.72 -3.50 -4.39
CA PRO A 33 -24.91 -2.42 -3.85
C PRO A 33 -23.62 -2.22 -4.65
N GLY A 34 -23.26 -0.97 -4.90
CA GLY A 34 -22.04 -0.61 -5.63
C GLY A 34 -22.23 -0.50 -7.16
N LEU A 35 -23.38 -0.84 -7.73
CA LEU A 35 -23.66 -0.53 -9.14
C LEU A 35 -24.09 0.94 -9.29
N ILE A 36 -23.43 1.66 -10.20
CA ILE A 36 -23.74 3.05 -10.53
C ILE A 36 -24.21 3.15 -11.98
N PHE A 37 -25.44 3.60 -12.18
CA PHE A 37 -26.02 3.79 -13.51
C PHE A 37 -25.54 5.10 -14.16
N PRO A 38 -25.59 5.24 -15.50
CA PRO A 38 -25.09 6.43 -16.19
C PRO A 38 -25.68 7.76 -15.72
N GLY A 39 -26.97 7.77 -15.35
CA GLY A 39 -27.65 8.95 -14.81
C GLY A 39 -27.33 9.24 -13.34
N GLU A 40 -26.59 8.35 -12.68
CA GLU A 40 -26.25 8.40 -11.25
C GLU A 40 -24.74 8.59 -11.05
N MET A 41 -23.99 8.93 -12.12
CA MET A 41 -22.54 9.16 -12.02
C MET A 41 -22.17 10.29 -11.06
N GLU A 42 -23.06 11.27 -10.86
CA GLU A 42 -22.92 12.32 -9.85
C GLU A 42 -23.00 11.78 -8.40
N ALA A 43 -23.53 10.57 -8.21
CA ALA A 43 -23.59 9.90 -6.91
C ALA A 43 -22.27 9.19 -6.54
N LEU A 44 -21.30 9.10 -7.47
CA LEU A 44 -19.95 8.64 -7.12
C LEU A 44 -19.30 9.66 -6.18
N PRO A 45 -18.68 9.20 -5.07
CA PRO A 45 -17.90 10.07 -4.20
C PRO A 45 -16.82 10.82 -4.99
N ALA A 46 -16.58 12.10 -4.67
CA ALA A 46 -15.55 12.91 -5.34
C ALA A 46 -14.12 12.35 -5.13
N SER A 47 -13.93 11.57 -4.07
CA SER A 47 -12.73 10.81 -3.70
C SER A 47 -12.55 9.53 -4.52
N ALA A 48 -13.58 9.07 -5.23
CA ALA A 48 -13.52 7.82 -5.98
C ALA A 48 -12.61 7.94 -7.21
N ILE A 49 -11.76 6.93 -7.42
CA ILE A 49 -10.80 6.85 -8.53
C ILE A 49 -11.04 5.57 -9.34
N SER A 50 -11.00 5.65 -10.67
CA SER A 50 -11.13 4.45 -11.49
C SER A 50 -9.93 3.53 -11.32
N LEU A 51 -10.11 2.20 -11.30
CA LEU A 51 -8.99 1.27 -11.13
C LEU A 51 -7.93 1.42 -12.23
N LYS A 52 -8.36 1.67 -13.48
CA LYS A 52 -7.45 1.99 -14.59
C LYS A 52 -6.52 3.16 -14.26
N ARG A 53 -7.04 4.21 -13.59
CA ARG A 53 -6.25 5.36 -13.16
C ARG A 53 -5.44 5.04 -11.90
N LEU A 54 -6.03 4.35 -10.92
CA LEU A 54 -5.37 3.95 -9.68
C LEU A 54 -4.12 3.10 -9.94
N PHE A 55 -4.19 2.17 -10.89
CA PHE A 55 -3.09 1.29 -11.29
C PHE A 55 -2.02 1.98 -12.15
N THR A 56 -2.12 3.30 -12.36
CA THR A 56 -0.97 4.06 -12.85
C THR A 56 0.02 4.25 -11.71
N ARG A 57 1.31 4.20 -12.02
CA ARG A 57 2.35 4.28 -11.01
C ARG A 57 2.20 5.48 -10.06
N LYS A 58 2.02 6.67 -10.64
CA LYS A 58 1.79 7.91 -9.88
C LYS A 58 0.65 7.76 -8.87
N GLN A 59 -0.48 7.17 -9.27
CA GLN A 59 -1.65 7.09 -8.40
C GLN A 59 -1.50 6.00 -7.35
N MET A 60 -0.85 4.88 -7.66
CA MET A 60 -0.54 3.91 -6.62
C MET A 60 0.39 4.50 -5.55
N ASP A 61 1.40 5.26 -5.97
CA ASP A 61 2.36 5.90 -5.07
C ASP A 61 1.67 6.95 -4.18
N GLU A 62 0.81 7.81 -4.79
CA GLU A 62 0.04 8.84 -4.08
C GLU A 62 -1.00 8.27 -3.11
N ASN A 63 -1.68 7.20 -3.49
CA ASN A 63 -2.79 6.61 -2.72
C ASN A 63 -2.36 5.48 -1.78
N HIS A 64 -1.08 5.18 -1.78
CA HIS A 64 -0.49 4.17 -0.91
C HIS A 64 -1.08 2.76 -1.07
N VAL A 65 -1.22 2.28 -2.31
CA VAL A 65 -1.77 0.95 -2.60
C VAL A 65 -0.78 -0.16 -2.25
N ASP A 66 -1.18 -1.10 -1.38
CA ASP A 66 -0.41 -2.29 -0.99
C ASP A 66 -1.20 -3.59 -1.23
N CYS A 67 -0.64 -4.74 -0.82
CA CYS A 67 -1.30 -6.03 -1.00
C CYS A 67 -2.66 -6.10 -0.30
N LEU A 68 -2.78 -5.56 0.93
CA LEU A 68 -4.03 -5.55 1.68
C LEU A 68 -5.11 -4.72 0.96
N ILE A 69 -4.75 -3.55 0.43
CA ILE A 69 -5.67 -2.73 -0.36
C ILE A 69 -6.08 -3.47 -1.63
N LEU A 70 -5.15 -4.12 -2.35
CA LEU A 70 -5.50 -4.91 -3.54
C LEU A 70 -6.41 -6.09 -3.21
N TYR A 71 -6.18 -6.80 -2.09
CA TYR A 71 -7.07 -7.86 -1.65
C TYR A 71 -8.47 -7.33 -1.33
N ARG A 72 -8.58 -6.18 -0.67
CA ARG A 72 -9.87 -5.53 -0.37
C ARG A 72 -10.58 -5.02 -1.61
N ILE A 73 -9.85 -4.50 -2.60
CA ILE A 73 -10.41 -4.15 -3.91
C ILE A 73 -10.94 -5.42 -4.59
N ALA A 74 -10.13 -6.49 -4.65
CA ALA A 74 -10.51 -7.75 -5.26
C ALA A 74 -11.73 -8.38 -4.58
N ASP A 75 -11.82 -8.28 -3.24
CA ASP A 75 -12.95 -8.77 -2.45
C ASP A 75 -14.23 -7.99 -2.75
N GLY A 76 -14.16 -6.66 -2.81
CA GLY A 76 -15.29 -5.81 -3.21
C GLY A 76 -15.75 -6.07 -4.64
N VAL A 77 -14.82 -6.27 -5.58
CA VAL A 77 -15.14 -6.66 -6.96
C VAL A 77 -15.80 -8.04 -7.00
N LEU A 78 -15.22 -9.04 -6.32
CA LEU A 78 -15.75 -10.40 -6.27
C LEU A 78 -17.17 -10.42 -5.69
N HIS A 79 -17.44 -9.64 -4.65
CA HIS A 79 -18.77 -9.54 -4.06
C HIS A 79 -19.81 -9.00 -5.05
N ILE A 80 -19.46 -8.00 -5.86
CA ILE A 80 -20.33 -7.49 -6.94
C ILE A 80 -20.60 -8.60 -7.97
N LEU A 81 -19.56 -9.32 -8.41
CA LEU A 81 -19.69 -10.42 -9.38
C LEU A 81 -20.57 -11.56 -8.86
N MET A 82 -20.41 -11.94 -7.59
CA MET A 82 -21.26 -12.92 -6.92
C MET A 82 -22.72 -12.48 -6.91
N LYS A 83 -23.00 -11.21 -6.61
CA LYS A 83 -24.38 -10.67 -6.60
C LYS A 83 -25.00 -10.64 -7.99
N LEU A 84 -24.21 -10.37 -9.04
CA LEU A 84 -24.65 -10.49 -10.43
C LEU A 84 -24.99 -11.94 -10.76
N SER A 85 -24.12 -12.89 -10.41
CA SER A 85 -24.33 -14.32 -10.64
C SER A 85 -25.52 -14.88 -9.86
N GLU A 86 -25.76 -14.46 -8.62
CA GLU A 86 -26.93 -14.85 -7.82
C GLU A 86 -28.25 -14.47 -8.51
N LYS A 87 -28.24 -13.37 -9.27
CA LYS A 87 -29.37 -12.90 -10.07
C LYS A 87 -29.40 -13.49 -11.49
N GLY A 88 -28.45 -14.38 -11.82
CA GLY A 88 -28.33 -14.99 -13.15
C GLY A 88 -27.88 -14.02 -14.24
N ILE A 89 -27.15 -12.97 -13.86
CA ILE A 89 -26.67 -11.93 -14.78
C ILE A 89 -25.21 -12.21 -15.12
N HIS A 90 -24.91 -12.33 -16.41
CA HIS A 90 -23.57 -12.48 -16.94
C HIS A 90 -23.20 -11.19 -17.66
N PRO A 91 -22.38 -10.32 -17.05
CA PRO A 91 -22.06 -9.00 -17.61
C PRO A 91 -21.14 -9.05 -18.84
N GLY A 92 -20.55 -10.21 -19.16
CA GLY A 92 -19.53 -10.32 -20.20
C GLY A 92 -18.15 -9.91 -19.69
N LEU A 93 -17.32 -9.44 -20.61
CA LEU A 93 -15.99 -8.90 -20.29
C LEU A 93 -16.12 -7.51 -19.64
N ILE A 94 -15.88 -7.44 -18.33
CA ILE A 94 -15.73 -6.19 -17.59
C ILE A 94 -14.23 -5.85 -17.51
N GLU A 95 -13.89 -4.60 -17.77
CA GLU A 95 -12.52 -4.12 -17.64
C GLU A 95 -12.28 -3.43 -16.29
N THR A 96 -11.02 -3.32 -15.88
CA THR A 96 -10.63 -2.53 -14.70
C THR A 96 -11.02 -1.05 -14.87
N GLY A 97 -11.21 -0.57 -16.10
CA GLY A 97 -11.71 0.78 -16.37
C GLY A 97 -13.16 1.03 -15.93
N ASP A 98 -13.98 -0.01 -15.81
CA ASP A 98 -15.40 0.12 -15.43
C ASP A 98 -15.61 0.17 -13.91
N PHE A 99 -14.55 -0.11 -13.13
CA PHE A 99 -14.57 -0.03 -11.68
C PHE A 99 -13.99 1.27 -11.14
N TYR A 100 -14.65 1.81 -10.12
CA TYR A 100 -14.19 2.90 -9.29
C TYR A 100 -14.01 2.40 -7.86
N VAL A 101 -13.04 2.97 -7.16
CA VAL A 101 -12.79 2.65 -5.76
C VAL A 101 -12.62 3.91 -4.94
N GLU A 102 -13.15 3.87 -3.73
CA GLU A 102 -12.89 4.84 -2.69
C GLU A 102 -12.06 4.19 -1.59
N LEU A 103 -10.89 4.77 -1.32
CA LEU A 103 -9.98 4.31 -0.27
C LEU A 103 -10.33 5.06 1.02
N LEU A 104 -10.93 4.35 1.97
CA LEU A 104 -11.43 4.90 3.24
C LEU A 104 -10.49 4.52 4.39
N PRO A 105 -10.46 5.30 5.48
CA PRO A 105 -9.76 4.90 6.70
C PRO A 105 -10.26 3.54 7.18
N GLY A 106 -9.44 2.51 7.07
CA GLY A 106 -9.77 1.14 7.50
C GLY A 106 -10.58 0.31 6.52
N GLY A 107 -10.89 0.78 5.30
CA GLY A 107 -11.70 0.02 4.33
C GLY A 107 -11.53 0.46 2.86
N VAL A 108 -12.11 -0.32 1.95
CA VAL A 108 -12.21 0.01 0.53
C VAL A 108 -13.65 -0.17 0.11
N GLN A 109 -14.21 0.83 -0.58
CA GLN A 109 -15.51 0.71 -1.22
C GLN A 109 -15.32 0.61 -2.73
N VAL A 110 -15.95 -0.39 -3.35
CA VAL A 110 -15.87 -0.65 -4.79
C VAL A 110 -17.20 -0.32 -5.45
N TYR A 111 -17.11 0.27 -6.64
CA TYR A 111 -18.25 0.62 -7.49
C TYR A 111 -18.04 0.07 -8.90
N LEU A 112 -19.08 -0.54 -9.47
CA LEU A 112 -19.12 -0.93 -10.87
C LEU A 112 -20.01 0.06 -11.63
N THR A 113 -19.43 0.74 -12.60
CA THR A 113 -20.13 1.75 -13.41
C THR A 113 -20.60 1.14 -14.73
N HIS A 114 -21.47 1.87 -15.41
CA HIS A 114 -21.90 1.54 -16.76
C HIS A 114 -22.54 0.14 -16.94
N PRO A 115 -23.51 -0.27 -16.11
CA PRO A 115 -24.19 -1.56 -16.26
C PRO A 115 -24.93 -1.72 -17.60
N GLU A 116 -25.17 -0.64 -18.33
CA GLU A 116 -25.61 -0.68 -19.72
C GLU A 116 -24.59 -1.36 -20.62
N LYS A 117 -23.28 -1.25 -20.37
CA LYS A 117 -22.27 -1.91 -21.21
C LYS A 117 -22.28 -3.43 -21.09
N PHE A 118 -22.95 -4.00 -20.09
CA PHE A 118 -23.03 -5.43 -19.89
C PHE A 118 -23.51 -6.13 -21.16
N GLN A 119 -22.78 -7.18 -21.54
CA GLN A 119 -23.18 -8.09 -22.60
C GLN A 119 -24.30 -8.98 -22.03
N LEU A 120 -25.49 -8.41 -21.88
CA LEU A 120 -26.69 -9.16 -21.54
C LEU A 120 -27.00 -10.09 -22.72
N LEU A 121 -26.47 -11.32 -22.65
CA LEU A 121 -26.61 -12.42 -23.61
C LEU A 121 -27.83 -12.27 -24.54
N ASN A 122 -27.59 -11.66 -25.71
CA ASN A 122 -28.33 -11.79 -26.99
C ASN A 122 -27.99 -10.70 -28.03
N PHE A 123 -26.79 -10.13 -28.03
CA PHE A 123 -26.35 -9.32 -29.17
C PHE A 123 -24.89 -9.57 -29.46
N GLU A 124 -24.63 -10.10 -30.67
CA GLU A 124 -23.37 -9.92 -31.36
C GLU A 124 -23.01 -8.43 -31.29
N GLN A 125 -22.01 -8.10 -30.50
CA GLN A 125 -21.28 -6.86 -30.68
C GLN A 125 -19.91 -7.25 -31.22
N ASP A 126 -19.46 -6.51 -32.23
CA ASP A 126 -18.11 -6.54 -32.78
C ASP A 126 -17.10 -6.18 -31.68
N TYR A 127 -16.86 -7.13 -30.77
CA TYR A 127 -15.79 -7.07 -29.81
C TYR A 127 -14.55 -7.54 -30.55
N GLU A 128 -13.56 -6.66 -30.72
CA GLU A 128 -12.26 -7.07 -31.25
C GLU A 128 -11.62 -8.04 -30.24
N TRP A 129 -11.71 -9.33 -30.53
CA TRP A 129 -11.02 -10.37 -29.79
C TRP A 129 -9.53 -10.09 -29.79
N TYR A 130 -8.93 -9.95 -28.61
CA TYR A 130 -7.48 -9.90 -28.53
C TYR A 130 -6.89 -11.32 -28.58
N PRO A 131 -5.69 -11.53 -29.17
CA PRO A 131 -5.08 -12.85 -29.32
C PRO A 131 -4.87 -13.64 -28.01
N GLU A 132 -4.77 -12.96 -26.87
CA GLU A 132 -4.69 -13.59 -25.54
C GLU A 132 -6.06 -13.93 -24.93
N ASP A 133 -7.14 -13.28 -25.36
CA ASP A 133 -8.51 -13.68 -25.04
C ASP A 133 -8.93 -14.89 -25.87
N GLU A 134 -8.53 -14.97 -27.14
CA GLU A 134 -8.69 -16.16 -27.99
C GLU A 134 -8.05 -17.43 -27.38
N ARG A 135 -6.97 -17.31 -26.60
CA ARG A 135 -6.36 -18.47 -25.92
C ARG A 135 -7.12 -18.96 -24.69
N LEU A 136 -7.81 -18.07 -23.98
CA LEU A 136 -8.55 -18.37 -22.74
C LEU A 136 -10.00 -18.76 -23.03
N PHE A 137 -10.55 -18.23 -24.11
CA PHE A 137 -11.94 -18.37 -24.50
C PHE A 137 -12.10 -19.20 -25.79
N GLY A 138 -11.07 -19.36 -26.62
CA GLY A 138 -11.14 -20.19 -27.84
C GLY A 138 -12.17 -19.66 -28.85
N ASP A 139 -12.71 -20.57 -29.68
CA ASP A 139 -13.82 -20.31 -30.60
C ASP A 139 -15.18 -20.35 -29.85
N LEU A 140 -15.35 -19.53 -28.81
CA LEU A 140 -16.60 -19.51 -28.03
C LEU A 140 -17.74 -18.88 -28.85
N GLU A 141 -18.71 -19.71 -29.24
CA GLU A 141 -19.90 -19.29 -29.98
C GLU A 141 -20.90 -18.46 -29.12
N LEU A 142 -20.87 -18.61 -27.78
CA LEU A 142 -21.76 -17.91 -26.83
C LEU A 142 -21.07 -17.65 -25.48
N PHE A 143 -21.32 -16.49 -24.85
CA PHE A 143 -20.74 -16.11 -23.56
C PHE A 143 -21.54 -16.68 -22.38
N ASP A 144 -21.36 -17.96 -22.06
CA ASP A 144 -22.12 -18.66 -21.01
C ASP A 144 -21.57 -18.43 -19.57
N ALA A 145 -22.19 -19.11 -18.59
CA ALA A 145 -21.78 -19.02 -17.19
C ALA A 145 -20.33 -19.51 -16.95
N ASP A 146 -19.83 -20.43 -17.77
CA ASP A 146 -18.48 -20.97 -17.64
C ASP A 146 -17.46 -19.99 -18.24
N ALA A 147 -17.81 -19.35 -19.36
CA ALA A 147 -17.07 -18.23 -19.92
C ALA A 147 -17.03 -17.03 -18.95
N GLN A 148 -18.14 -16.70 -18.28
CA GLN A 148 -18.16 -15.66 -17.27
C GLN A 148 -17.22 -15.95 -16.11
N ARG A 149 -17.19 -17.19 -15.59
CA ARG A 149 -16.25 -17.56 -14.52
C ARG A 149 -14.79 -17.37 -14.95
N ARG A 150 -14.43 -17.76 -16.18
CA ARG A 150 -13.09 -17.52 -16.72
C ARG A 150 -12.73 -16.03 -16.83
N ALA A 151 -13.68 -15.21 -17.26
CA ALA A 151 -13.50 -13.76 -17.32
C ALA A 151 -13.32 -13.15 -15.93
N ASP A 152 -14.10 -13.61 -14.96
CA ASP A 152 -14.06 -13.10 -13.58
C ASP A 152 -12.75 -13.47 -12.88
N VAL A 153 -12.29 -14.73 -13.02
CA VAL A 153 -10.97 -15.17 -12.51
C VAL A 153 -9.85 -14.32 -13.12
N ARG A 154 -9.92 -14.05 -14.43
CA ARG A 154 -8.95 -13.18 -15.11
C ARG A 154 -9.02 -11.73 -14.62
N LEU A 155 -10.21 -11.20 -14.33
CA LEU A 155 -10.39 -9.86 -13.76
C LEU A 155 -9.78 -9.78 -12.35
N ILE A 156 -10.04 -10.76 -11.49
CA ILE A 156 -9.43 -10.84 -10.15
C ILE A 156 -7.91 -10.92 -10.25
N TYR A 157 -7.38 -11.74 -11.15
CA TYR A 157 -5.93 -11.78 -11.43
C TYR A 157 -5.38 -10.38 -11.76
N LYS A 158 -6.00 -9.67 -12.72
CA LYS A 158 -5.58 -8.31 -13.13
C LYS A 158 -5.55 -7.34 -11.95
N ILE A 159 -6.51 -7.43 -11.04
CA ILE A 159 -6.58 -6.59 -9.83
C ILE A 159 -5.47 -6.95 -8.85
N LEU A 160 -5.27 -8.24 -8.58
CA LEU A 160 -4.25 -8.71 -7.63
C LEU A 160 -2.83 -8.41 -8.09
N VAL A 161 -2.61 -8.26 -9.40
CA VAL A 161 -1.35 -7.76 -9.95
C VAL A 161 -1.40 -6.29 -10.37
N ALA A 162 -2.40 -5.52 -9.91
CA ALA A 162 -2.54 -4.08 -10.15
C ALA A 162 -2.31 -3.66 -11.62
N SER A 163 -2.83 -4.42 -12.58
CA SER A 163 -2.58 -4.14 -14.00
C SER A 163 -3.68 -3.30 -14.62
N SER A 164 -3.27 -2.19 -15.24
CA SER A 164 -4.14 -1.36 -16.08
C SER A 164 -4.21 -1.84 -17.55
N LYS A 165 -3.44 -2.87 -17.92
CA LYS A 165 -3.42 -3.41 -19.29
C LYS A 165 -4.57 -4.37 -19.54
N GLY A 166 -5.15 -4.30 -20.75
CA GLY A 166 -6.18 -5.24 -21.20
C GLY A 166 -5.68 -6.69 -21.23
N ASN A 167 -4.42 -6.91 -21.62
CA ASN A 167 -3.77 -8.23 -21.67
C ASN A 167 -2.59 -8.31 -20.71
N VAL A 168 -2.76 -9.12 -19.67
CA VAL A 168 -1.73 -9.41 -18.67
C VAL A 168 -1.32 -10.86 -18.84
N LYS A 169 -0.02 -11.09 -19.06
CA LYS A 169 0.52 -12.45 -19.16
C LYS A 169 0.54 -13.11 -17.78
N MET A 170 0.49 -14.44 -17.76
CA MET A 170 0.68 -15.25 -16.56
C MET A 170 1.93 -16.13 -16.78
N PRO A 171 3.05 -15.89 -16.07
CA PRO A 171 3.33 -14.71 -15.23
C PRO A 171 3.45 -13.41 -16.07
N PRO A 172 3.28 -12.22 -15.46
CA PRO A 172 3.41 -10.96 -16.17
C PRO A 172 4.88 -10.71 -16.54
N LYS A 173 5.13 -10.06 -17.68
CA LYS A 173 6.50 -9.72 -18.12
C LYS A 173 6.93 -8.39 -17.52
N PHE A 174 8.16 -8.32 -17.00
CA PHE A 174 8.76 -7.07 -16.52
C PHE A 174 8.72 -5.96 -17.57
N THR A 175 8.28 -4.78 -17.15
CA THR A 175 8.64 -3.51 -17.77
C THR A 175 8.93 -2.52 -16.65
N GLU A 176 9.92 -1.63 -16.79
CA GLU A 176 10.31 -0.65 -15.76
C GLU A 176 9.13 0.19 -15.20
N ALA A 177 8.00 0.26 -15.90
CA ALA A 177 6.85 1.10 -15.55
C ALA A 177 5.63 0.37 -14.95
N ASP A 178 5.71 -0.93 -14.62
CA ASP A 178 4.53 -1.73 -14.23
C ASP A 178 4.71 -2.46 -12.88
N TYR A 179 3.78 -2.24 -11.95
CA TYR A 179 3.76 -2.90 -10.64
C TYR A 179 3.34 -4.38 -10.70
N SER A 180 2.87 -4.86 -11.86
CA SER A 180 2.34 -6.22 -11.98
C SER A 180 3.31 -7.34 -11.65
N GLU A 181 4.59 -7.23 -12.00
CA GLU A 181 5.55 -8.28 -11.62
C GLU A 181 5.80 -8.30 -10.11
N LEU A 182 5.86 -7.13 -9.48
CA LEU A 182 6.11 -7.02 -8.06
C LEU A 182 4.97 -7.66 -7.25
N PHE A 183 3.73 -7.32 -7.58
CA PHE A 183 2.58 -7.93 -6.92
C PHE A 183 2.42 -9.41 -7.26
N TYR A 184 2.76 -9.82 -8.48
CA TYR A 184 2.76 -11.24 -8.83
C TYR A 184 3.77 -12.05 -8.01
N LYS A 185 5.01 -11.54 -7.83
CA LYS A 185 6.02 -12.18 -6.96
C LYS A 185 5.55 -12.23 -5.51
N ALA A 186 4.88 -11.16 -5.07
CA ALA A 186 4.35 -11.02 -3.73
C ALA A 186 3.16 -11.93 -3.41
N LEU A 187 2.44 -12.36 -4.46
CA LEU A 187 1.21 -13.13 -4.35
C LEU A 187 1.47 -14.53 -3.75
N PRO A 188 0.57 -15.05 -2.90
CA PRO A 188 0.67 -16.42 -2.39
C PRO A 188 0.66 -17.45 -3.52
N ASP A 189 1.31 -18.60 -3.29
CA ASP A 189 1.46 -19.63 -4.31
C ASP A 189 0.12 -20.31 -4.65
N GLU A 190 -0.82 -20.34 -3.70
CA GLU A 190 -2.18 -20.84 -3.91
C GLU A 190 -2.91 -20.05 -5.00
N TRP A 191 -2.74 -18.72 -5.02
CA TRP A 191 -3.30 -17.87 -6.07
C TRP A 191 -2.61 -18.11 -7.41
N LYS A 192 -1.28 -18.24 -7.43
CA LYS A 192 -0.53 -18.53 -8.66
C LYS A 192 -0.94 -19.87 -9.27
N GLN A 193 -1.14 -20.89 -8.44
CA GLN A 193 -1.64 -22.21 -8.85
C GLN A 193 -3.06 -22.12 -9.38
N LEU A 194 -3.97 -21.45 -8.65
CA LEU A 194 -5.35 -21.24 -9.10
C LEU A 194 -5.39 -20.62 -10.50
N PHE A 195 -4.62 -19.55 -10.73
CA PHE A 195 -4.59 -18.89 -12.02
C PHE A 195 -3.96 -19.73 -13.15
N ALA A 196 -3.03 -20.62 -12.83
CA ALA A 196 -2.38 -21.48 -13.81
C ALA A 196 -3.21 -22.74 -14.14
N GLU A 197 -3.91 -23.31 -13.15
CA GLU A 197 -4.48 -24.66 -13.22
C GLU A 197 -6.01 -24.69 -13.15
N GLN A 198 -6.65 -23.65 -12.62
CA GLN A 198 -8.10 -23.58 -12.40
C GLN A 198 -8.68 -22.24 -12.88
N PRO A 199 -8.59 -21.95 -14.20
CA PRO A 199 -9.00 -20.65 -14.75
C PRO A 199 -10.52 -20.39 -14.65
N ASP A 200 -11.33 -21.38 -14.34
CA ASP A 200 -12.80 -21.32 -14.24
C ASP A 200 -13.32 -21.61 -12.81
N CYS A 201 -12.48 -21.42 -11.78
CA CYS A 201 -12.80 -21.74 -10.40
C CYS A 201 -14.04 -20.99 -9.87
N ASP A 202 -14.72 -21.61 -8.90
CA ASP A 202 -15.90 -21.03 -8.27
C ASP A 202 -15.57 -19.80 -7.40
N TYR A 203 -16.52 -18.85 -7.34
CA TYR A 203 -16.37 -17.65 -6.51
C TYR A 203 -16.08 -17.96 -5.05
N ALA A 204 -16.66 -19.04 -4.50
CA ALA A 204 -16.41 -19.46 -3.11
C ALA A 204 -14.95 -19.79 -2.83
N VAL A 205 -14.21 -20.28 -3.83
CA VAL A 205 -12.77 -20.56 -3.72
C VAL A 205 -11.99 -19.25 -3.65
N MET A 206 -12.28 -18.30 -4.55
CA MET A 206 -11.67 -16.97 -4.54
C MET A 206 -11.99 -16.19 -3.26
N GLU A 207 -13.25 -16.21 -2.80
CA GLU A 207 -13.68 -15.53 -1.57
C GLU A 207 -12.91 -16.06 -0.36
N ARG A 208 -12.79 -17.40 -0.24
CA ARG A 208 -12.02 -18.03 0.84
C ARG A 208 -10.56 -17.59 0.81
N LEU A 209 -9.92 -17.60 -0.36
CA LEU A 209 -8.52 -17.22 -0.50
C LEU A 209 -8.31 -15.73 -0.19
N LEU A 210 -9.20 -14.85 -0.66
CA LEU A 210 -9.15 -13.41 -0.35
C LEU A 210 -9.30 -13.18 1.14
N ARG A 211 -10.27 -13.84 1.80
CA ARG A 211 -10.48 -13.72 3.24
C ARG A 211 -9.24 -14.17 4.04
N GLN A 212 -8.61 -15.27 3.64
CA GLN A 212 -7.37 -15.75 4.26
C GLN A 212 -6.23 -14.74 4.09
N CYS A 213 -6.05 -14.19 2.88
CA CYS A 213 -5.04 -13.15 2.64
C CYS A 213 -5.29 -11.90 3.49
N ILE A 214 -6.54 -11.41 3.52
CA ILE A 214 -6.91 -10.21 4.31
C ILE A 214 -6.68 -10.46 5.79
N GLU A 215 -7.16 -11.58 6.33
CA GLU A 215 -7.01 -11.91 7.75
C GLU A 215 -5.53 -12.01 8.15
N MET A 216 -4.70 -12.61 7.31
CA MET A 216 -3.27 -12.73 7.52
C MET A 216 -2.58 -11.36 7.52
N GLU A 217 -2.84 -10.51 6.53
CA GLU A 217 -2.27 -9.15 6.48
C GLU A 217 -2.75 -8.29 7.67
N GLU A 218 -4.01 -8.41 8.08
CA GLU A 218 -4.56 -7.72 9.24
C GLU A 218 -4.03 -8.25 10.58
N SER A 219 -3.78 -9.56 10.71
CA SER A 219 -3.16 -10.12 11.90
C SER A 219 -1.72 -9.65 12.02
N PHE A 220 -0.97 -9.61 10.91
CA PHE A 220 0.37 -9.02 10.91
C PHE A 220 0.36 -7.56 11.35
N ALA A 221 -0.59 -6.76 10.86
CA ALA A 221 -0.74 -5.38 11.28
C ALA A 221 -1.12 -5.23 12.77
N ARG A 222 -1.97 -6.12 13.31
CA ARG A 222 -2.36 -6.11 14.73
C ARG A 222 -1.24 -6.56 15.66
N GLU A 223 -0.59 -7.70 15.36
CA GLU A 223 0.51 -8.21 16.18
C GLU A 223 1.69 -7.26 16.23
N ALA A 224 1.96 -6.56 15.12
CA ALA A 224 2.88 -5.45 15.12
C ALA A 224 2.46 -4.42 16.18
N ARG A 225 1.25 -3.85 16.06
CA ARG A 225 0.74 -2.83 16.98
C ARG A 225 0.79 -3.24 18.46
N GLU A 226 0.41 -4.46 18.80
CA GLU A 226 0.41 -4.96 20.19
C GLU A 226 1.83 -5.13 20.75
N LYS A 227 2.75 -5.73 19.98
CA LYS A 227 4.16 -5.83 20.38
C LYS A 227 4.82 -4.46 20.53
N PHE A 228 4.33 -3.44 19.83
CA PHE A 228 4.84 -2.07 19.90
C PHE A 228 4.22 -1.26 21.05
N SER A 229 2.94 -1.43 21.37
CA SER A 229 2.31 -0.73 22.51
C SER A 229 2.96 -1.14 23.84
N GLU A 230 3.29 -2.43 24.02
CA GLU A 230 4.00 -2.92 25.20
C GLU A 230 5.43 -2.34 25.31
N LYS A 231 6.13 -2.17 24.17
CA LYS A 231 7.46 -1.56 24.12
C LYS A 231 7.42 -0.06 24.36
N ALA A 232 6.42 0.64 23.82
CA ALA A 232 6.22 2.07 24.03
C ALA A 232 5.88 2.37 25.49
N GLN A 233 5.01 1.57 26.11
CA GLN A 233 4.68 1.71 27.53
C GLN A 233 5.91 1.57 28.43
N LYS A 234 6.76 0.56 28.18
CA LYS A 234 8.03 0.40 28.90
C LYS A 234 8.96 1.61 28.75
N LYS A 235 9.04 2.19 27.55
CA LYS A 235 9.86 3.40 27.29
C LYS A 235 9.36 4.61 28.09
N LEU A 236 8.04 4.77 28.26
CA LEU A 236 7.50 5.84 29.10
C LEU A 236 7.72 5.60 30.58
N ASP A 237 7.53 4.38 31.06
CA ASP A 237 7.74 4.06 32.47
C ASP A 237 9.22 4.30 32.87
N GLU A 238 10.17 3.96 31.98
CA GLU A 238 11.61 4.26 32.15
C GLU A 238 11.91 5.76 32.11
N GLN A 239 11.24 6.51 31.23
CA GLN A 239 11.44 7.96 31.10
C GLN A 239 10.83 8.74 32.27
N GLU A 240 9.69 8.30 32.80
CA GLU A 240 9.08 8.84 34.03
C GLU A 240 9.93 8.54 35.26
N GLN A 241 10.56 7.37 35.35
CA GLN A 241 11.52 7.04 36.40
C GLN A 241 12.76 7.94 36.36
N MET A 242 13.33 8.19 35.17
CA MET A 242 14.47 9.10 35.02
C MET A 242 14.12 10.57 35.32
N LEU A 243 12.91 11.01 34.98
CA LEU A 243 12.40 12.35 35.32
C LEU A 243 12.13 12.51 36.82
N ALA A 244 11.73 11.43 37.50
CA ALA A 244 11.57 11.41 38.95
C ALA A 244 12.93 11.53 39.69
N GLU A 245 14.01 11.04 39.10
CA GLU A 245 15.37 11.07 39.67
C GLU A 245 16.11 12.42 39.46
N GLN A 246 15.68 13.28 38.52
CA GLN A 246 16.34 14.58 38.24
C GLN A 246 15.72 15.80 38.96
N SER A 247 14.71 15.59 39.82
CA SER A 247 14.16 16.52 40.83
C SER A 247 13.46 17.81 40.35
N GLY A 248 12.39 18.16 41.09
CA GLY A 248 12.07 19.55 41.46
C GLY A 248 11.47 20.48 40.40
N ALA A 249 10.13 20.49 40.33
CA ALA A 249 9.25 21.60 39.93
C ALA A 249 9.74 22.65 38.89
N ASP A 250 9.10 22.67 37.71
CA ASP A 250 8.52 23.94 37.24
C ASP A 250 7.28 23.73 36.36
N LYS A 251 6.30 24.62 36.55
CA LYS A 251 4.98 24.66 35.91
C LYS A 251 5.04 25.54 34.67
N GLY A 252 4.68 24.99 33.52
CA GLY A 252 4.46 25.77 32.30
C GLY A 252 4.60 24.93 31.04
N ARG A 253 3.79 23.88 30.89
CA ARG A 253 3.89 22.94 29.77
C ARG A 253 3.23 23.56 28.53
N THR A 254 3.93 24.46 27.84
CA THR A 254 3.72 24.67 26.40
C THR A 254 4.04 23.34 25.71
N GLY A 255 3.17 22.87 24.82
CA GLY A 255 3.29 21.53 24.23
C GLY A 255 4.64 21.33 23.53
N LYS A 256 5.45 20.39 24.03
CA LYS A 256 6.70 20.01 23.39
C LYS A 256 6.41 19.42 22.01
N ARG A 257 7.23 19.75 21.02
CA ARG A 257 7.14 19.18 19.66
C ARG A 257 8.24 18.15 19.43
N MET A 258 7.91 17.09 18.70
CA MET A 258 8.86 16.11 18.20
C MET A 258 8.96 16.22 16.68
N PHE A 259 10.16 16.46 16.19
CA PHE A 259 10.49 16.48 14.76
C PHE A 259 11.28 15.22 14.42
N SER A 260 10.75 14.39 13.52
CA SER A 260 11.38 13.15 13.07
C SER A 260 11.71 13.20 11.58
N ALA A 261 12.99 13.25 11.21
CA ALA A 261 13.42 13.05 9.83
C ALA A 261 13.70 11.57 9.60
N ILE A 262 12.97 10.94 8.69
CA ILE A 262 13.11 9.51 8.36
C ILE A 262 13.75 9.40 6.97
N VAL A 263 14.94 8.81 6.93
CA VAL A 263 15.78 8.70 5.74
C VAL A 263 15.84 7.26 5.30
N LEU A 264 15.47 7.01 4.05
CA LEU A 264 15.47 5.67 3.48
C LEU A 264 16.68 5.49 2.56
N LEU A 265 17.59 4.64 2.99
CA LEU A 265 18.84 4.30 2.32
C LEU A 265 18.70 2.91 1.69
N ARG A 266 18.08 2.84 0.51
CA ARG A 266 17.89 1.60 -0.26
C ARG A 266 19.00 1.42 -1.28
N THR A 267 19.40 0.17 -1.50
CA THR A 267 20.42 -0.19 -2.50
C THR A 267 19.94 -1.23 -3.50
N GLU A 268 19.00 -2.12 -3.13
CA GLU A 268 18.39 -3.09 -4.05
C GLU A 268 16.86 -3.27 -3.83
N LEU A 269 16.17 -3.70 -4.89
CA LEU A 269 14.70 -3.78 -4.97
C LEU A 269 14.11 -4.97 -4.19
N ASP A 270 14.88 -6.04 -4.03
CA ASP A 270 14.38 -7.36 -3.64
C ASP A 270 13.78 -7.41 -2.21
N ASP A 271 14.08 -6.42 -1.36
CA ASP A 271 13.60 -6.36 0.03
C ASP A 271 12.77 -5.09 0.34
N CYS A 272 11.95 -4.63 -0.61
CA CYS A 272 11.01 -3.51 -0.37
C CYS A 272 10.08 -3.76 0.82
N ARG A 273 9.70 -5.01 1.06
CA ARG A 273 8.88 -5.44 2.21
C ARG A 273 9.58 -5.18 3.54
N ILE A 274 10.89 -5.41 3.62
CA ILE A 274 11.66 -5.21 4.85
C ILE A 274 11.72 -3.71 5.17
N MET A 275 12.02 -2.88 4.17
CA MET A 275 12.10 -1.42 4.34
C MET A 275 10.74 -0.79 4.67
N SER A 276 9.67 -1.16 3.95
CA SER A 276 8.31 -0.70 4.26
C SER A 276 7.88 -1.16 5.66
N ARG A 277 8.19 -2.40 6.04
CA ARG A 277 7.93 -2.91 7.39
C ARG A 277 8.68 -2.09 8.43
N MET A 278 9.99 -1.85 8.26
CA MET A 278 10.79 -1.03 9.18
C MET A 278 10.26 0.41 9.29
N LEU A 279 9.84 1.00 8.17
CA LEU A 279 9.27 2.34 8.12
C LEU A 279 7.94 2.41 8.88
N TYR A 280 7.01 1.48 8.61
CA TYR A 280 5.72 1.45 9.29
C TYR A 280 5.87 1.17 10.79
N GLN A 281 6.76 0.26 11.16
CA GLN A 281 7.09 -0.01 12.55
C GLN A 281 7.61 1.25 13.26
N LEU A 282 8.53 1.97 12.63
CA LEU A 282 9.04 3.21 13.19
C LEU A 282 7.94 4.28 13.31
N GLN A 283 7.07 4.42 12.30
CA GLN A 283 5.97 5.38 12.36
C GLN A 283 5.00 5.04 13.50
N ASP A 284 4.66 3.76 13.70
CA ASP A 284 3.81 3.31 14.82
C ASP A 284 4.45 3.64 16.18
N GLU A 285 5.77 3.40 16.32
CA GLU A 285 6.51 3.72 17.55
C GLU A 285 6.46 5.21 17.87
N LEU A 286 6.70 6.06 16.87
CA LEU A 286 6.74 7.51 17.04
C LEU A 286 5.35 8.10 17.28
N GLU A 287 4.33 7.56 16.61
CA GLU A 287 2.93 7.94 16.82
C GLU A 287 2.51 7.65 18.26
N THR A 288 2.81 6.44 18.75
CA THR A 288 2.48 5.99 20.11
C THR A 288 3.26 6.79 21.16
N GLU A 289 4.57 7.00 20.96
CA GLU A 289 5.40 7.80 21.87
C GLU A 289 4.90 9.25 21.97
N ALA A 290 4.58 9.87 20.83
CA ALA A 290 4.07 11.23 20.80
C ALA A 290 2.72 11.36 21.49
N GLU A 291 1.80 10.40 21.29
CA GLU A 291 0.48 10.41 21.93
C GLU A 291 0.61 10.30 23.45
N LEU A 292 1.37 9.32 23.93
CA LEU A 292 1.56 9.07 25.36
C LEU A 292 2.28 10.25 26.06
N ALA A 293 3.29 10.83 25.42
CA ALA A 293 4.01 11.99 25.95
C ALA A 293 3.28 13.34 25.75
N ARG A 294 2.15 13.32 25.01
CA ARG A 294 1.37 14.50 24.58
C ARG A 294 2.22 15.51 23.81
N TRP A 295 3.02 15.03 22.88
CA TRP A 295 3.83 15.85 21.98
C TRP A 295 3.11 16.07 20.65
N GLU A 296 3.32 17.26 20.07
CA GLU A 296 2.95 17.47 18.66
C GLU A 296 4.03 16.84 17.79
N TRP A 297 3.64 15.87 16.96
CA TRP A 297 4.58 15.13 16.12
C TRP A 297 4.54 15.64 14.68
N GLN A 298 5.73 16.01 14.18
CA GLN A 298 5.97 16.29 12.77
C GLN A 298 7.02 15.35 12.23
N GLN A 299 6.78 14.86 11.03
CA GLN A 299 7.68 13.94 10.35
C GLN A 299 8.03 14.47 8.96
N ALA A 300 9.26 14.20 8.55
CA ALA A 300 9.78 14.47 7.22
C ALA A 300 10.38 13.17 6.66
N PHE A 301 10.39 13.03 5.34
CA PHE A 301 10.91 11.84 4.67
C PHE A 301 11.89 12.22 3.58
N VAL A 302 13.02 11.51 3.53
CA VAL A 302 14.02 11.66 2.45
C VAL A 302 14.23 10.30 1.80
N PHE A 303 13.94 10.23 0.50
CA PHE A 303 14.06 9.01 -0.29
C PHE A 303 15.18 9.18 -1.32
N GLY A 304 16.06 8.18 -1.43
CA GLY A 304 17.01 8.07 -2.54
C GLY A 304 16.47 7.15 -3.63
N ASN A 305 15.65 7.65 -4.55
CA ASN A 305 14.98 6.85 -5.59
C ASN A 305 15.08 7.49 -6.99
N GLY A 306 16.24 7.40 -7.65
CA GLY A 306 16.48 7.96 -9.00
C GLY A 306 16.57 9.49 -9.08
N SER A 307 15.82 10.19 -8.22
CA SER A 307 15.94 11.59 -7.82
C SER A 307 15.66 11.67 -6.33
N ILE A 308 16.30 12.58 -5.60
CA ILE A 308 16.04 12.71 -4.16
C ILE A 308 14.69 13.38 -3.96
N ALA A 309 13.73 12.61 -3.43
CA ALA A 309 12.43 13.13 -3.04
C ALA A 309 12.47 13.49 -1.56
N VAL A 310 11.99 14.70 -1.24
CA VAL A 310 11.91 15.21 0.12
C VAL A 310 10.46 15.56 0.41
N LYS A 311 9.90 14.92 1.43
CA LYS A 311 8.66 15.37 2.07
C LYS A 311 9.07 16.15 3.31
N GLU A 312 8.85 17.46 3.29
CA GLU A 312 9.17 18.34 4.41
C GLU A 312 8.35 18.01 5.67
N PHE A 313 8.74 18.61 6.79
CA PHE A 313 8.07 18.41 8.07
C PHE A 313 6.60 18.80 8.00
N ALA A 314 5.72 17.83 8.27
CA ALA A 314 4.30 18.04 8.38
C ALA A 314 3.69 17.21 9.51
N SER A 315 2.57 17.69 10.04
CA SER A 315 1.71 16.92 10.94
C SER A 315 0.76 16.07 10.09
N TYR A 316 0.91 14.75 10.17
CA TYR A 316 0.08 13.81 9.42
C TYR A 316 -1.07 13.29 10.30
N PRO A 317 -2.21 12.90 9.70
CA PRO A 317 -3.32 12.34 10.47
C PRO A 317 -2.94 11.00 11.10
N PRO A 318 -3.62 10.62 12.21
CA PRO A 318 -3.40 9.32 12.84
C PRO A 318 -3.59 8.16 11.84
N GLY A 319 -2.71 7.17 11.89
CA GLY A 319 -2.71 6.05 10.95
C GLY A 319 -2.09 6.34 9.59
N PHE A 320 -1.51 7.53 9.36
CA PHE A 320 -0.75 7.81 8.14
C PHE A 320 0.45 6.85 8.01
N ARG A 321 0.60 6.24 6.83
CA ARG A 321 1.73 5.37 6.51
C ARG A 321 2.41 5.86 5.26
N CYS A 322 3.68 6.20 5.39
CA CYS A 322 4.43 6.74 4.28
C CYS A 322 4.91 5.61 3.38
N GLN A 323 4.51 5.58 2.11
CA GLN A 323 5.09 4.60 1.20
C GLN A 323 6.48 5.02 0.71
N CYS A 324 7.35 4.01 0.64
CA CYS A 324 8.60 4.11 -0.09
C CYS A 324 8.28 4.11 -1.59
N GLU A 325 8.64 5.16 -2.32
CA GLU A 325 8.64 5.10 -3.79
C GLU A 325 9.55 3.93 -4.23
N GLN A 326 9.14 3.19 -5.26
CA GLN A 326 9.72 1.87 -5.54
C GLN A 326 10.77 1.85 -6.66
N GLU A 327 11.20 2.98 -7.22
CA GLU A 327 12.29 2.98 -8.22
C GLU A 327 13.65 3.24 -7.58
N ILE A 328 14.52 2.24 -7.60
CA ILE A 328 15.93 2.41 -7.23
C ILE A 328 16.75 2.57 -8.52
N LYS A 329 17.40 3.73 -8.69
CA LYS A 329 18.50 3.96 -9.64
C LYS A 329 19.65 4.70 -8.94
N ASP A 330 20.86 4.54 -9.46
CA ASP A 330 22.19 4.81 -8.86
C ASP A 330 22.40 6.20 -8.20
N TYR A 331 21.89 6.43 -6.99
CA TYR A 331 22.28 7.57 -6.14
C TYR A 331 22.99 7.13 -4.85
N SER A 332 23.89 7.99 -4.35
CA SER A 332 24.69 7.67 -3.16
C SER A 332 23.89 7.90 -1.87
N ALA A 333 23.90 6.92 -0.97
CA ALA A 333 23.32 7.06 0.37
C ALA A 333 23.81 8.31 1.13
N GLY A 334 25.00 8.81 0.77
CA GLY A 334 25.54 10.06 1.32
C GLY A 334 24.69 11.29 1.01
N GLU A 335 24.11 11.42 -0.19
CA GLU A 335 23.35 12.62 -0.56
C GLU A 335 22.00 12.70 0.18
N ALA A 336 21.32 11.56 0.34
CA ALA A 336 20.11 11.48 1.15
C ALA A 336 20.37 11.88 2.61
N LEU A 337 21.49 11.40 3.18
CA LEU A 337 21.91 11.77 4.54
C LEU A 337 22.25 13.27 4.66
N ILE A 338 22.92 13.87 3.67
CA ILE A 338 23.24 15.31 3.66
C ILE A 338 21.97 16.15 3.63
N ILE A 339 21.02 15.80 2.76
CA ILE A 339 19.76 16.55 2.63
C ILE A 339 18.95 16.47 3.91
N ALA A 340 18.83 15.28 4.50
CA ALA A 340 18.15 15.11 5.78
C ALA A 340 18.84 15.90 6.91
N ALA A 341 20.18 15.90 6.95
CA ALA A 341 20.93 16.68 7.94
C ALA A 341 20.72 18.20 7.78
N ASN A 342 20.58 18.71 6.55
CA ASN A 342 20.27 20.11 6.29
C ASN A 342 18.82 20.45 6.67
N LEU A 343 17.87 19.56 6.38
CA LEU A 343 16.48 19.73 6.80
C LEU A 343 16.36 19.76 8.33
N MET A 344 17.11 18.90 9.02
CA MET A 344 17.21 18.91 10.48
C MET A 344 17.83 20.19 11.02
N GLU A 345 18.91 20.69 10.41
CA GLU A 345 19.49 21.97 10.81
C GLU A 345 18.49 23.12 10.70
N GLU A 346 17.76 23.18 9.58
CA GLU A 346 16.79 24.23 9.34
C GLU A 346 15.64 24.20 10.37
N ILE A 347 15.11 23.02 10.67
CA ILE A 347 14.03 22.88 11.66
C ILE A 347 14.52 23.19 13.08
N MET A 348 15.75 22.79 13.43
CA MET A 348 16.38 23.10 14.72
C MET A 348 16.58 24.60 14.91
N ARG A 349 17.06 25.31 13.87
CA ARG A 349 17.21 26.77 13.90
C ARG A 349 15.87 27.49 14.04
N ARG A 350 14.80 26.99 13.42
CA ARG A 350 13.46 27.59 13.47
C ARG A 350 12.74 27.37 14.80
N HIS A 351 12.91 26.20 15.43
CA HIS A 351 12.11 25.80 16.59
C HIS A 351 12.85 25.79 17.93
N GLY A 352 14.17 26.00 17.96
CA GLY A 352 14.93 26.30 19.18
C GLY A 352 14.96 25.20 20.25
N GLN A 353 15.50 25.54 21.42
CA GLN A 353 15.70 24.61 22.55
C GLN A 353 14.38 24.23 23.24
N GLY A 354 14.26 22.96 23.68
CA GLY A 354 13.09 22.41 24.38
C GLY A 354 12.21 21.47 23.55
N ASN A 355 12.42 21.42 22.23
CA ASN A 355 11.83 20.46 21.30
C ASN A 355 12.76 19.26 21.08
N ILE A 356 12.19 18.17 20.57
CA ILE A 356 12.89 16.91 20.31
C ILE A 356 13.18 16.81 18.81
N PHE A 357 14.44 16.56 18.46
CA PHE A 357 14.91 16.51 17.08
C PHE A 357 15.56 15.16 16.82
N ARG A 358 14.91 14.29 16.04
CA ARG A 358 15.38 12.93 15.77
C ARG A 358 15.55 12.69 14.28
N MET A 359 16.63 12.02 13.92
CA MET A 359 16.88 11.55 12.56
C MET A 359 17.05 10.04 12.58
N TYR A 360 16.28 9.34 11.75
CA TYR A 360 16.30 7.90 11.59
C TYR A 360 16.80 7.54 10.20
N ALA A 361 17.89 6.78 10.12
CA ALA A 361 18.37 6.19 8.88
C ALA A 361 17.93 4.73 8.82
N LEU A 362 17.12 4.37 7.83
CA LEU A 362 16.74 2.99 7.54
C LEU A 362 17.61 2.48 6.40
N ALA A 363 18.31 1.37 6.61
CA ALA A 363 19.23 0.80 5.63
C ALA A 363 19.02 -0.71 5.44
N ASP A 364 19.06 -1.17 4.20
CA ASP A 364 19.02 -2.59 3.83
C ASP A 364 20.38 -3.31 4.01
N GLY A 365 21.41 -2.56 4.37
CA GLY A 365 22.71 -3.09 4.81
C GLY A 365 23.82 -3.12 3.76
N ARG A 366 23.59 -2.61 2.54
CA ARG A 366 24.60 -2.59 1.47
C ARG A 366 24.98 -1.17 1.02
N LEU A 367 25.34 -0.31 1.97
CA LEU A 367 25.72 1.07 1.68
C LEU A 367 27.16 1.21 1.14
N LYS A 368 27.34 2.05 0.11
CA LYS A 368 28.67 2.43 -0.39
C LYS A 368 29.32 3.47 0.53
N ASN A 369 30.58 3.24 0.86
CA ASN A 369 31.40 4.12 1.67
C ASN A 369 32.23 5.07 0.78
N ASP A 370 31.56 5.88 -0.04
CA ASP A 370 32.22 6.82 -0.95
C ASP A 370 32.54 8.17 -0.28
N ARG A 371 33.13 9.10 -1.05
CA ARG A 371 33.47 10.44 -0.55
C ARG A 371 32.25 11.24 -0.09
N VAL A 372 31.10 11.03 -0.72
CA VAL A 372 29.87 11.76 -0.40
C VAL A 372 29.29 11.25 0.92
N PHE A 373 29.32 9.93 1.13
CA PHE A 373 29.00 9.30 2.40
C PHE A 373 29.90 9.79 3.55
N GLN A 374 31.21 9.93 3.31
CA GLN A 374 32.14 10.46 4.32
C GLN A 374 31.83 11.93 4.68
N ALA A 375 31.46 12.75 3.70
CA ALA A 375 31.01 14.12 3.96
C ALA A 375 29.70 14.14 4.78
N ALA A 376 28.74 13.27 4.42
CA ALA A 376 27.49 13.11 5.16
C ALA A 376 27.72 12.73 6.63
N LEU A 377 28.61 11.75 6.88
CA LEU A 377 28.95 11.31 8.24
C LEU A 377 29.54 12.44 9.08
N SER A 378 30.37 13.31 8.50
CA SER A 378 30.91 14.48 9.18
C SER A 378 29.81 15.47 9.55
N MET A 379 28.83 15.69 8.66
CA MET A 379 27.71 16.59 8.93
C MET A 379 26.81 16.05 10.05
N LEU A 380 26.50 14.75 10.05
CA LEU A 380 25.69 14.13 11.09
C LEU A 380 26.33 14.27 12.48
N LYS A 381 27.66 14.14 12.59
CA LYS A 381 28.40 14.40 13.84
C LYS A 381 28.21 15.83 14.33
N THR A 382 28.29 16.81 13.43
CA THR A 382 28.07 18.21 13.80
C THR A 382 26.64 18.43 14.30
N ARG A 383 25.62 17.88 13.60
CA ARG A 383 24.21 18.00 14.03
C ARG A 383 23.94 17.33 15.37
N GLN A 384 24.60 16.22 15.64
CA GLN A 384 24.52 15.53 16.92
C GLN A 384 25.02 16.40 18.08
N GLN A 385 26.13 17.11 17.88
CA GLN A 385 26.66 18.07 18.85
C GLN A 385 25.74 19.28 19.07
N GLU A 386 24.92 19.61 18.07
CA GLU A 386 23.92 20.69 18.12
C GLU A 386 22.58 20.26 18.76
N GLY A 387 22.45 19.00 19.17
CA GLY A 387 21.27 18.48 19.88
C GLY A 387 20.32 17.62 19.03
N MET A 388 20.74 17.16 17.85
CA MET A 388 20.01 16.16 17.07
C MET A 388 20.31 14.74 17.59
N GLU A 389 19.29 13.94 17.83
CA GLU A 389 19.45 12.51 18.08
C GLU A 389 19.46 11.73 16.76
N PHE A 390 20.48 10.91 16.53
CA PHE A 390 20.61 10.06 15.35
C PHE A 390 20.38 8.59 15.69
N TYR A 391 19.60 7.90 14.85
CA TYR A 391 19.27 6.49 14.99
C TYR A 391 19.50 5.76 13.67
N LEU A 392 20.04 4.55 13.75
CA LEU A 392 20.22 3.65 12.61
C LEU A 392 19.36 2.40 12.80
N LEU A 393 18.51 2.12 11.84
CA LEU A 393 17.74 0.89 11.72
C LEU A 393 18.29 0.14 10.49
N ALA A 394 18.97 -0.98 10.71
CA ALA A 394 19.56 -1.78 9.63
C ALA A 394 19.22 -3.27 9.78
N GLY A 395 19.14 -4.00 8.68
CA GLY A 395 18.95 -5.46 8.69
C GLY A 395 20.10 -6.21 9.39
N GLU A 396 19.81 -7.36 10.01
CA GLU A 396 20.75 -8.11 10.87
C GLU A 396 22.03 -8.58 10.18
N GLU A 397 22.00 -8.73 8.85
CA GLU A 397 23.16 -9.16 8.06
C GLU A 397 24.01 -7.99 7.52
N SER A 398 23.73 -6.75 7.94
CA SER A 398 24.45 -5.56 7.48
C SER A 398 25.92 -5.56 7.95
N ARG A 399 26.82 -6.02 7.08
CA ARG A 399 28.27 -6.08 7.32
C ARG A 399 29.07 -4.98 6.61
N CYS A 400 28.40 -4.05 5.93
CA CYS A 400 29.13 -3.03 5.16
C CYS A 400 29.77 -1.95 6.06
N GLU A 401 30.95 -1.45 5.64
CA GLU A 401 31.74 -0.47 6.39
C GLU A 401 30.95 0.82 6.66
N ALA A 402 30.08 1.23 5.74
CA ALA A 402 29.23 2.41 5.87
C ALA A 402 28.18 2.24 7.00
N CYS A 403 27.46 1.11 7.06
CA CYS A 403 26.54 0.83 8.17
C CYS A 403 27.28 0.72 9.51
N GLN A 404 28.48 0.13 9.55
CA GLN A 404 29.30 0.08 10.76
C GLN A 404 29.67 1.49 11.24
N LYS A 405 30.03 2.40 10.33
CA LYS A 405 30.36 3.80 10.65
C LYS A 405 29.16 4.59 11.19
N LEU A 406 27.96 4.38 10.62
CA LEU A 406 26.72 4.96 11.18
C LEU A 406 26.38 4.35 12.55
N GLY A 407 26.58 3.04 12.72
CA GLY A 407 26.40 2.37 14.02
C GLY A 407 27.38 2.87 15.09
N CYS A 408 28.61 3.20 14.72
CA CYS A 408 29.56 3.86 15.62
C CYS A 408 29.11 5.28 16.02
N LEU A 409 28.54 6.05 15.09
CA LEU A 409 27.98 7.36 15.38
C LEU A 409 26.82 7.30 16.40
N MET A 410 25.95 6.30 16.23
CA MET A 410 24.84 6.04 17.16
C MET A 410 25.36 5.65 18.55
N ARG A 411 26.32 4.72 18.65
CA ARG A 411 26.91 4.30 19.94
C ARG A 411 27.63 5.43 20.67
N GLN A 412 28.33 6.30 19.94
CA GLN A 412 28.97 7.49 20.53
C GLN A 412 27.94 8.45 21.15
N GLN A 413 26.71 8.48 20.62
CA GLN A 413 25.59 9.21 21.23
C GLN A 413 25.18 8.59 22.57
N GLU A 414 24.98 7.27 22.59
CA GLU A 414 24.54 6.51 23.77
C GLU A 414 25.53 6.63 24.93
N GLU A 415 26.84 6.60 24.62
CA GLU A 415 27.91 6.83 25.59
C GLU A 415 27.92 8.28 26.12
N ALA A 416 27.54 9.27 25.30
CA ALA A 416 27.51 10.68 25.68
C ALA A 416 26.25 11.09 26.47
N THR A 417 25.11 10.44 26.21
CA THR A 417 23.82 10.73 26.88
C THR A 417 23.53 9.82 28.07
N GLY A 418 24.36 8.79 28.30
CA GLY A 418 24.18 7.80 29.37
C GLY A 418 23.01 6.83 29.14
N TYR A 419 22.41 6.85 27.96
CA TYR A 419 21.25 6.04 27.59
C TYR A 419 21.69 4.85 26.74
N GLN A 420 21.74 3.64 27.33
CA GLN A 420 21.92 2.39 26.60
C GLN A 420 20.54 1.80 26.26
N ARG A 421 20.19 1.71 24.98
CA ARG A 421 19.10 0.83 24.55
C ARG A 421 19.65 -0.55 24.22
N GLY A 422 18.99 -1.57 24.77
CA GLY A 422 19.24 -2.97 24.40
C GLY A 422 19.15 -3.11 22.88
N ALA A 423 20.09 -3.87 22.32
CA ALA A 423 20.21 -4.13 20.89
C ALA A 423 18.82 -4.26 20.26
N HIS A 424 18.54 -3.47 19.22
CA HIS A 424 17.49 -3.78 18.25
C HIS A 424 17.94 -5.05 17.50
N ASP A 425 17.93 -6.16 18.23
CA ASP A 425 18.04 -7.50 17.72
C ASP A 425 16.78 -7.72 16.90
N ALA A 426 16.92 -7.88 15.59
CA ALA A 426 15.86 -8.42 14.74
C ALA A 426 15.71 -9.95 14.97
N LYS A 427 15.96 -10.41 16.21
CA LYS A 427 16.01 -11.83 16.60
C LYS A 427 14.66 -12.55 16.56
N ASN A 428 13.58 -11.91 16.10
CA ASN A 428 12.28 -12.55 15.94
C ASN A 428 11.59 -12.01 14.69
N VAL A 429 12.18 -12.25 13.52
CA VAL A 429 11.46 -12.30 12.24
C VAL A 429 11.33 -13.75 11.81
#